data_AF-A0A8I1KFV4-F1
#
_entry.id   AF-A0A8I1KFV4-F1
#
_cell.length_a   1.000
_cell.length_b   1.000
_cell.length_c   1.000
_cell.angle_alpha   90.00
_cell.angle_beta   90.00
_cell.angle_gamma   90.00
#
_symmetry.space_group_name_H-M   'P 1'
#
loop_
_entity.id
_entity.type
_entity.pdbx_description
1 polymer ?
#
loop_
_entity_poly.entity_id
_entity_poly.type
_entity_poly.pdbx_seq_one_letter_code
_entity_poly.pdbx_strand_id
1 'polypeptide(L)'
;MKWIGCMFFILITLAYIWNGKDLFNKKQWFLAGLMFVLVLVATVVIGFTLKWLAQSMSLFSVATAKQYSIIFSMSFLCVWGLKVTVVLLCTIFSGIIGGHKKYNAENYEAISSITRIIAPGLLIVAKSVVSLDSVLMFSGLWLK
;
A
#
# COMPACT_ATOMS: atom_id res chain seq x y z
N MET A 1 -13.76 -19.42 -1.17
CA MET A 1 -13.32 -18.42 -0.16
C MET A 1 -11.91 -17.91 -0.44
N LYS A 2 -10.85 -18.73 -0.37
CA LYS A 2 -9.44 -18.30 -0.50
C LYS A 2 -9.12 -17.51 -1.77
N TRP A 3 -9.47 -18.04 -2.95
CA TRP A 3 -9.27 -17.38 -4.23
C TRP A 3 -10.05 -16.07 -4.38
N ILE A 4 -11.29 -16.02 -3.87
CA ILE A 4 -12.13 -14.82 -3.91
C ILE A 4 -11.51 -13.70 -3.09
N GLY A 5 -11.06 -14.01 -1.86
CA GLY A 5 -10.35 -13.05 -1.01
C GLY A 5 -9.06 -12.54 -1.65
N CYS A 6 -8.26 -13.44 -2.22
CA CYS A 6 -7.04 -13.09 -2.94
C CYS A 6 -7.33 -12.11 -4.08
N MET A 7 -8.26 -12.44 -4.97
CA MET A 7 -8.63 -11.60 -6.12
C MET A 7 -9.21 -10.26 -5.68
N PHE A 8 -10.04 -10.24 -4.64
CA PHE A 8 -10.59 -9.02 -4.08
C PHE A 8 -9.50 -8.05 -3.60
N PHE A 9 -8.54 -8.53 -2.82
CA PHE A 9 -7.45 -7.67 -2.32
C PHE A 9 -6.48 -7.24 -3.41
N ILE A 10 -6.21 -8.09 -4.40
CA ILE A 10 -5.43 -7.70 -5.59
C ILE A 10 -6.14 -6.56 -6.32
N LEU A 11 -7.43 -6.72 -6.67
CA LEU A 11 -8.18 -5.72 -7.42
C LEU A 11 -8.25 -4.37 -6.69
N ILE A 12 -8.53 -4.38 -5.38
CA ILE A 12 -8.55 -3.15 -4.58
C ILE A 12 -7.17 -2.50 -4.54
N THR A 13 -6.11 -3.29 -4.37
CA THR A 13 -4.75 -2.76 -4.30
C THR A 13 -4.32 -2.14 -5.63
N LEU A 14 -4.62 -2.80 -6.74
CA LEU A 14 -4.39 -2.25 -8.08
C LEU A 14 -5.16 -0.94 -8.26
N ALA A 15 -6.46 -0.93 -7.96
CA ALA A 15 -7.26 0.30 -8.02
C ALA A 15 -6.66 1.41 -7.16
N TYR A 16 -6.16 1.08 -5.96
CA TYR A 16 -5.59 2.05 -5.03
C TYR A 16 -4.21 2.57 -5.46
N ILE A 17 -3.34 1.71 -6.01
CA ILE A 17 -2.02 2.11 -6.55
C ILE A 17 -2.18 3.02 -7.76
N TRP A 18 -3.04 2.62 -8.70
CA TRP A 18 -3.20 3.31 -9.97
C TRP A 18 -4.04 4.59 -9.86
N ASN A 19 -4.89 4.71 -8.85
CA ASN A 19 -5.72 5.89 -8.61
C ASN A 19 -5.15 6.85 -7.56
N GLY A 20 -5.56 8.11 -7.61
CA GLY A 20 -5.20 9.15 -6.65
C GLY A 20 -3.84 9.81 -6.90
N LYS A 21 -3.41 10.64 -5.94
CA LYS A 21 -2.16 11.40 -6.04
C LYS A 21 -0.97 10.54 -5.58
N ASP A 22 0.13 10.61 -6.32
CA ASP A 22 1.36 9.90 -5.97
C ASP A 22 2.36 10.78 -5.23
N LEU A 23 2.08 12.07 -5.09
CA LEU A 23 2.87 13.04 -4.34
C LEU A 23 2.03 13.63 -3.21
N PHE A 24 2.48 13.41 -1.98
CA PHE A 24 1.80 13.88 -0.78
C PHE A 24 2.41 15.17 -0.25
N ASN A 25 1.57 16.16 0.01
CA ASN A 25 1.94 17.32 0.82
C ASN A 25 1.95 16.97 2.33
N LYS A 26 2.38 17.90 3.18
CA LYS A 26 2.46 17.68 4.64
C LYS A 26 1.14 17.20 5.27
N LYS A 27 0.00 17.75 4.84
CA LYS A 27 -1.33 17.35 5.34
C LYS A 27 -1.68 15.93 4.91
N GLN A 28 -1.34 15.55 3.68
CA GLN A 28 -1.58 14.20 3.16
C GLN A 28 -0.68 13.17 3.83
N TRP A 29 0.58 13.52 4.16
CA TRP A 29 1.46 12.68 4.97
C TRP A 29 0.89 12.44 6.37
N PHE A 30 0.39 13.49 7.02
CA PHE A 30 -0.30 13.35 8.29
C PHE A 30 -1.54 12.45 8.17
N LEU A 31 -2.35 12.65 7.13
CA LEU A 31 -3.54 11.81 6.87
C LEU A 31 -3.16 10.36 6.57
N ALA A 32 -2.05 10.11 5.87
CA ALA A 32 -1.55 8.76 5.61
C ALA A 32 -1.13 8.05 6.91
N GLY A 33 -0.50 8.79 7.83
CA GLY A 33 -0.21 8.30 9.18
C GLY A 33 -1.47 8.03 10.00
N LEU A 34 -2.48 8.92 9.92
CA LEU A 34 -3.77 8.68 10.57
C LEU A 34 -4.49 7.45 9.99
N MET A 35 -4.44 7.26 8.67
CA MET A 35 -4.94 6.07 7.98
C MET A 35 -4.21 4.81 8.46
N PHE A 36 -2.91 4.87 8.73
CA PHE A 36 -2.19 3.74 9.31
C PHE A 36 -2.74 3.35 10.68
N VAL A 37 -2.93 4.34 11.57
CA VAL A 37 -3.54 4.10 12.88
C VAL A 37 -4.94 3.51 12.73
N LEU A 38 -5.73 4.01 11.79
CA LEU A 38 -7.06 3.46 11.50
C LEU A 38 -6.99 2.00 11.03
N VAL A 39 -6.04 1.65 10.15
CA VAL A 39 -5.82 0.27 9.72
C VAL A 39 -5.46 -0.61 10.91
N LEU A 40 -4.59 -0.16 11.82
CA LEU A 40 -4.25 -0.91 13.04
C LEU A 40 -5.43 -1.09 13.98
N VAL A 41 -6.28 -0.07 14.14
CA VAL A 41 -7.52 -0.21 14.93
C VAL A 41 -8.45 -1.23 14.27
N ALA A 42 -8.59 -1.18 12.94
CA ALA A 42 -9.40 -2.13 12.20
C ALA A 42 -8.90 -3.58 12.35
N THR A 43 -7.58 -3.82 12.37
CA THR A 43 -7.03 -5.18 12.59
C THR A 43 -7.40 -5.73 13.96
N VAL A 44 -7.35 -4.89 15.01
CA VAL A 44 -7.77 -5.26 16.37
C VAL A 44 -9.26 -5.59 16.41
N VAL A 45 -10.10 -4.75 15.79
CA VAL A 45 -11.56 -4.95 15.73
C VAL A 45 -11.91 -6.24 15.00
N ILE A 46 -11.25 -6.53 13.86
CA ILE A 46 -11.44 -7.78 13.11
C ILE A 46 -11.08 -8.99 13.97
N GLY A 47 -9.94 -8.95 14.66
CA GLY A 47 -9.51 -10.03 15.55
C GLY A 47 -10.48 -10.28 16.69
N PHE A 48 -10.94 -9.22 17.34
CA PHE A 48 -11.94 -9.31 18.42
C PHE A 48 -13.26 -9.89 17.91
N THR A 49 -13.76 -9.39 16.77
CA THR A 49 -15.03 -9.82 16.18
C THR A 49 -15.00 -11.29 15.78
N LEU A 50 -13.93 -11.74 15.11
CA LEU A 50 -13.78 -13.14 14.71
C LEU A 50 -13.65 -14.07 15.92
N LYS A 51 -12.92 -13.66 16.96
CA LYS A 51 -12.83 -14.42 18.21
C LYS A 51 -14.20 -14.52 18.89
N TRP A 52 -14.93 -13.41 18.99
CA TRP A 52 -16.26 -13.37 19.59
C TRP A 52 -17.25 -14.27 18.83
N LEU A 53 -17.24 -14.24 17.48
CA LEU A 53 -18.06 -15.13 16.65
C LEU A 53 -17.73 -16.61 16.85
N ALA A 54 -16.44 -16.95 16.97
CA ALA A 54 -16.02 -18.33 17.24
C ALA A 54 -16.52 -18.83 18.60
N GLN A 55 -16.50 -17.99 19.63
CA GLN A 55 -16.86 -18.38 21.00
C GLN A 55 -18.37 -18.33 21.26
N SER A 56 -19.06 -17.32 20.72
CA SER A 56 -20.48 -17.08 21.04
C SER A 56 -21.42 -17.83 20.10
N MET A 57 -21.02 -17.97 18.83
CA MET A 57 -21.88 -18.55 17.79
C MET A 57 -21.39 -19.91 17.30
N SER A 58 -20.20 -20.35 17.75
CA SER A 58 -19.58 -21.63 17.35
C SER A 58 -19.51 -21.83 15.82
N LEU A 59 -19.49 -20.74 15.04
CA LEU A 59 -19.49 -20.79 13.57
C LEU A 59 -18.22 -21.45 13.02
N PHE A 60 -17.12 -21.34 13.75
CA PHE A 60 -15.81 -21.91 13.42
C PHE A 60 -14.94 -22.02 14.68
N SER A 61 -13.87 -22.81 14.60
CA SER A 61 -12.92 -22.97 15.71
C SER A 61 -12.15 -21.68 16.01
N VAL A 62 -11.68 -21.51 17.24
CA VAL A 62 -10.80 -20.38 17.62
C VAL A 62 -9.51 -20.37 16.80
N ALA A 63 -9.00 -21.54 16.39
CA ALA A 63 -7.82 -21.63 15.52
C ALA A 63 -8.11 -21.05 14.13
N THR A 64 -9.27 -21.37 13.56
CA THR A 64 -9.75 -20.82 12.28
C THR A 64 -9.99 -19.31 12.38
N ALA A 65 -10.56 -18.83 13.48
CA ALA A 65 -10.75 -17.41 13.77
C ALA A 65 -9.43 -16.64 13.74
N LYS A 66 -8.41 -17.18 14.42
CA LYS A 66 -7.06 -16.62 14.49
C LYS A 66 -6.44 -16.55 13.10
N GLN A 67 -6.54 -17.63 12.31
CA GLN A 67 -6.00 -17.65 10.95
C GLN A 67 -6.63 -16.58 10.07
N TYR A 68 -7.97 -16.47 10.05
CA TYR A 68 -8.64 -15.43 9.28
C TYR A 68 -8.31 -14.02 9.77
N SER A 69 -8.23 -13.80 11.08
CA SER A 69 -7.83 -12.51 11.65
C SER A 69 -6.46 -12.09 11.13
N ILE A 70 -5.48 -12.99 11.10
CA ILE A 70 -4.14 -12.72 10.56
C ILE A 70 -4.22 -12.39 9.06
N ILE A 71 -4.88 -13.24 8.27
CA ILE A 71 -4.97 -13.07 6.82
C ILE A 71 -5.60 -11.72 6.46
N PHE A 72 -6.74 -11.36 7.08
CA PHE A 72 -7.40 -10.08 6.82
C PHE A 72 -6.55 -8.90 7.30
N SER A 73 -5.98 -8.98 8.50
CA SER A 73 -5.15 -7.90 9.06
C SER A 73 -3.93 -7.62 8.21
N MET A 74 -3.21 -8.67 7.81
CA MET A 74 -2.05 -8.55 6.93
C MET A 74 -2.46 -8.04 5.55
N SER A 75 -3.62 -8.45 5.04
CA SER A 75 -4.11 -7.96 3.75
C SER A 75 -4.34 -6.44 3.78
N PHE A 76 -5.03 -5.91 4.80
CA PHE A 76 -5.24 -4.45 4.93
C PHE A 76 -3.93 -3.68 5.08
N LEU A 77 -2.98 -4.20 5.87
CA LEU A 77 -1.65 -3.62 6.00
C LEU A 77 -0.89 -3.61 4.68
N CYS A 78 -0.98 -4.68 3.89
CA CYS A 78 -0.38 -4.74 2.55
C CYS A 78 -1.01 -3.70 1.61
N VAL A 79 -2.34 -3.58 1.55
CA VAL A 79 -3.01 -2.57 0.70
C VAL A 79 -2.49 -1.16 1.03
N TRP A 80 -2.48 -0.81 2.31
CA TRP A 80 -2.01 0.50 2.76
C TRP A 80 -0.51 0.69 2.46
N GLY A 81 0.32 -0.30 2.82
CA GLY A 81 1.76 -0.25 2.68
C GLY A 81 2.22 -0.11 1.24
N LEU A 82 1.63 -0.87 0.31
CA LEU A 82 1.99 -0.81 -1.11
C LEU A 82 1.68 0.56 -1.73
N LYS A 83 0.55 1.20 -1.35
CA LYS A 83 0.28 2.57 -1.80
C LYS A 83 1.28 3.55 -1.24
N VAL A 84 1.60 3.45 0.05
CA VAL A 84 2.58 4.34 0.69
C VAL A 84 3.96 4.19 0.07
N THR A 85 4.37 2.97 -0.32
CA THR A 85 5.64 2.73 -1.03
C THR A 85 5.74 3.53 -2.33
N VAL A 86 4.69 3.51 -3.16
CA VAL A 86 4.66 4.30 -4.42
C VAL A 86 4.78 5.79 -4.13
N VAL A 87 4.05 6.28 -3.13
CA VAL A 87 4.07 7.69 -2.75
C VAL A 87 5.42 8.11 -2.16
N LEU A 88 6.05 7.26 -1.34
CA LEU A 88 7.39 7.45 -0.80
C LEU A 88 8.42 7.58 -1.92
N LEU A 89 8.37 6.68 -2.90
CA LEU A 89 9.29 6.69 -4.03
C LEU A 89 9.20 8.03 -4.81
N CYS A 90 7.97 8.47 -5.10
CA CYS A 90 7.74 9.75 -5.78
C CYS A 90 8.20 10.96 -4.94
N THR A 91 8.00 10.90 -3.62
CA THR A 91 8.40 11.95 -2.67
C THR A 91 9.92 12.05 -2.58
N ILE A 92 10.62 10.93 -2.46
CA ILE A 92 12.09 10.87 -2.45
C ILE A 92 12.64 11.41 -3.77
N PHE A 93 12.11 10.95 -4.90
CA PHE A 93 12.52 11.42 -6.22
C PHE A 93 12.34 12.94 -6.37
N SER A 94 11.18 13.47 -5.95
CA SER A 94 10.93 14.92 -5.98
C SER A 94 11.84 15.70 -5.03
N GLY A 95 12.19 15.12 -3.88
CA GLY A 95 13.17 15.68 -2.95
C GLY A 95 14.56 15.78 -3.55
N ILE A 96 15.02 14.74 -4.27
CA ILE A 96 16.30 14.74 -4.98
C ILE A 96 16.34 15.85 -6.03
N ILE A 97 15.30 15.96 -6.87
CA ILE A 97 15.20 17.02 -7.89
C ILE A 97 15.17 18.42 -7.24
N GLY A 98 14.44 18.59 -6.14
CA GLY A 98 14.44 19.83 -5.36
C GLY A 98 15.81 20.17 -4.76
N GLY A 99 16.57 19.15 -4.36
CA GLY A 99 17.96 19.29 -3.91
C GLY A 99 18.86 19.83 -5.02
N HIS A 100 18.78 19.27 -6.23
CA HIS A 100 19.51 19.79 -7.39
C HIS A 100 19.18 21.25 -7.68
N LYS A 101 17.92 21.66 -7.55
CA LYS A 101 17.54 23.08 -7.71
C LYS A 101 18.26 24.01 -6.73
N LYS A 102 18.46 23.56 -5.48
CA LYS A 102 19.05 24.37 -4.42
C LYS A 102 20.58 24.38 -4.43
N TYR A 103 21.20 23.25 -4.78
CA TYR A 103 22.65 23.04 -4.60
C TYR A 103 23.42 22.81 -5.90
N ASN A 104 22.75 22.63 -7.03
CA ASN A 104 23.37 22.39 -8.34
C ASN A 104 22.59 23.11 -9.46
N ALA A 105 22.41 24.42 -9.30
CA ALA A 105 21.58 25.23 -10.19
C ALA A 105 22.10 25.24 -11.64
N GLU A 106 23.42 25.17 -11.83
CA GLU A 106 24.07 25.15 -13.15
C GLU A 106 23.62 23.97 -14.00
N ASN A 107 23.45 22.79 -13.40
CA ASN A 107 23.04 21.57 -14.10
C ASN A 107 21.55 21.27 -13.95
N TYR A 108 20.82 22.03 -13.12
CA TYR A 108 19.43 21.77 -12.78
C TYR A 108 18.51 21.79 -14.01
N GLU A 109 18.69 22.73 -14.93
CA GLU A 109 17.84 22.82 -16.13
C GLU A 109 17.97 21.59 -17.04
N ALA A 110 19.21 21.11 -17.25
CA ALA A 110 19.47 19.89 -17.99
C ALA A 110 18.84 18.67 -17.29
N ILE A 111 19.05 18.52 -15.98
CA ILE A 111 18.47 17.42 -15.19
C ILE A 111 16.94 17.49 -15.18
N SER A 112 16.36 18.67 -15.03
CA SER A 112 14.91 18.90 -14.98
C SER A 112 14.26 18.59 -16.33
N SER A 113 14.88 18.96 -17.46
CA SER A 113 14.36 18.66 -18.80
C SER A 113 14.30 17.15 -19.06
N ILE A 114 15.39 16.42 -18.75
CA ILE A 114 15.45 14.96 -18.85
C ILE A 114 14.42 14.31 -17.92
N THR A 115 14.35 14.78 -16.68
CA THR A 115 13.42 14.26 -15.67
C THR A 115 11.97 14.39 -16.11
N ARG A 116 11.59 15.52 -16.73
CA ARG A 116 10.20 15.73 -17.21
C ARG A 116 9.78 14.70 -18.27
N ILE A 117 10.72 14.21 -19.06
CA ILE A 117 10.48 13.21 -20.10
C ILE A 117 10.44 11.80 -19.48
N ILE A 118 11.37 11.47 -18.60
CA ILE A 118 11.56 10.10 -18.08
C ILE A 118 10.63 9.79 -16.89
N ALA A 119 10.36 10.77 -16.03
CA ALA A 119 9.63 10.53 -14.77
C ALA A 119 8.25 9.87 -14.94
N PRO A 120 7.41 10.23 -15.94
CA PRO A 120 6.14 9.54 -16.16
C PRO A 120 6.32 8.05 -16.48
N GLY A 121 7.28 7.72 -17.35
CA GLY A 121 7.58 6.33 -17.70
C GLY A 121 8.13 5.54 -16.52
N LEU A 122 9.04 6.15 -15.75
CA LEU A 122 9.60 5.54 -14.55
C LEU A 122 8.52 5.29 -13.48
N LEU A 123 7.56 6.20 -13.33
CA LEU A 123 6.41 6.03 -12.42
C LEU A 123 5.54 4.84 -12.84
N ILE A 124 5.26 4.67 -14.14
CA ILE A 124 4.50 3.53 -14.66
C ILE A 124 5.23 2.22 -14.37
N VAL A 125 6.55 2.18 -14.57
CA VAL A 125 7.38 1.00 -14.26
C VAL A 125 7.32 0.71 -12.77
N ALA A 126 7.50 1.70 -11.91
CA ALA A 126 7.43 1.52 -10.46
C ALA A 126 6.06 1.00 -10.01
N LYS A 127 4.96 1.58 -10.50
CA LYS A 127 3.60 1.09 -10.20
C LYS A 127 3.37 -0.33 -10.69
N SER A 128 3.92 -0.69 -11.85
CA SER A 128 3.84 -2.04 -12.39
C SER A 128 4.58 -3.05 -11.51
N VAL A 129 5.78 -2.72 -11.05
CA VAL A 129 6.55 -3.56 -10.11
C VAL A 129 5.78 -3.74 -8.80
N VAL A 130 5.30 -2.66 -8.19
CA VAL A 130 4.52 -2.73 -6.94
C VAL A 130 3.20 -3.50 -7.15
N SER A 131 2.61 -3.42 -8.34
CA SER A 131 1.43 -4.21 -8.71
C SER A 131 1.74 -5.71 -8.77
N LEU A 132 2.88 -6.11 -9.37
CA LEU A 132 3.34 -7.50 -9.39
C LEU A 132 3.63 -8.01 -7.97
N ASP A 133 4.30 -7.19 -7.15
CA ASP A 133 4.55 -7.51 -5.73
C ASP A 133 3.24 -7.76 -4.98
N SER A 134 2.20 -6.96 -5.25
CA SER A 134 0.88 -7.16 -4.65
C SER A 134 0.30 -8.54 -4.96
N VAL A 135 0.43 -9.02 -6.20
CA VAL A 135 -0.05 -10.35 -6.61
C VAL A 135 0.69 -11.44 -5.84
N LEU A 136 2.01 -11.33 -5.69
CA LEU A 136 2.81 -12.28 -4.94
C LEU A 136 2.45 -12.28 -3.45
N MET A 137 2.33 -11.10 -2.83
CA MET A 137 1.99 -10.96 -1.40
C MET A 137 0.62 -11.55 -1.10
N PHE A 138 -0.42 -11.19 -1.88
CA PHE A 138 -1.77 -11.71 -1.62
C PHE A 138 -1.90 -13.19 -1.94
N SER A 139 -1.20 -13.70 -2.97
CA SER A 139 -1.13 -15.13 -3.24
C SER A 139 -0.52 -15.89 -2.06
N GLY A 140 0.60 -15.39 -1.50
CA GLY A 140 1.24 -15.99 -0.32
C GLY A 140 0.40 -15.93 0.95
N LEU A 141 -0.43 -14.91 1.12
CA LEU A 141 -1.34 -14.77 2.27
C LEU A 141 -2.59 -15.66 2.16
N TRP A 142 -3.19 -15.73 0.97
CA TRP A 142 -4.51 -16.35 0.79
C TRP A 142 -4.48 -17.78 0.26
N LEU A 143 -3.51 -18.13 -0.60
CA LEU A 143 -3.46 -19.42 -1.29
C LEU A 143 -2.55 -20.45 -0.62
N LYS A 144 -1.90 -20.05 0.47
CA LYS A 144 -1.21 -20.94 1.40
C LYS A 144 -2.22 -21.68 2.28
#